data_AF-A0A7H8TEZ9-F1
#
_entry.id   AF-A0A7H8TEZ9-F1
#
_cell.length_a   1.000
_cell.length_b   1.000
_cell.length_c   1.000
_cell.angle_alpha   90.00
_cell.angle_beta   90.00
_cell.angle_gamma   90.00
#
_symmetry.space_group_name_H-M   'P 1'
#
loop_
_entity.id
_entity.type
_entity.pdbx_description
1 polymer ?
#
loop_
_entity_poly.entity_id
_entity_poly.type
_entity_poly.pdbx_seq_one_letter_code
_entity_poly.pdbx_strand_id
1 'polypeptide(L)'
;MFANYLIGLREGLEASLVVCILIAYLVKTDRRDALKPVWTGIGVALVLALGFGCALEFGSQELTFEAQEALGGSLSLIAVGLVTWMVFWMRRTARHLKAELHGKLDAALQMGTGALVATAFLAVGREGLETALFVWTSVRAAGDGTPRPLIGAALGIATAVVLGWLFYRGALRINLAKFFTWTGGMLVVVAAGVLAYGFHDLQEARWVPGLSNKAFDISDTIDPSSWYGTLLKGVFNFQPDPTVLQVTVWLLYLVPTLALFLAPVGFASGKGKVKTPDEQGSRPSKAPQA
;
A
#
# COMPACT_ATOMS: atom_id res chain seq x y z
N MET A 1 -0.35 8.72 -13.72
CA MET A 1 0.25 7.50 -14.32
C MET A 1 1.16 6.78 -13.33
N PHE A 2 2.23 7.45 -12.89
CA PHE A 2 3.23 6.88 -11.99
C PHE A 2 2.67 6.58 -10.58
N ALA A 3 1.82 7.47 -10.05
CA ALA A 3 1.11 7.25 -8.79
C ALA A 3 0.34 5.92 -8.80
N ASN A 4 -0.54 5.75 -9.78
CA ASN A 4 -1.32 4.52 -9.98
C ASN A 4 -0.44 3.29 -10.24
N TYR A 5 0.68 3.46 -10.95
CA TYR A 5 1.67 2.39 -11.10
C TYR A 5 2.28 1.96 -9.76
N LEU A 6 2.70 2.90 -8.91
CA LEU A 6 3.25 2.58 -7.60
C LEU A 6 2.22 1.93 -6.67
N ILE A 7 0.98 2.40 -6.72
CA ILE A 7 -0.15 1.81 -5.99
C ILE A 7 -0.35 0.36 -6.49
N GLY A 8 -0.62 0.17 -7.78
CA GLY A 8 -0.84 -1.16 -8.36
C GLY A 8 0.35 -2.12 -8.19
N LEU A 9 1.58 -1.59 -8.24
CA LEU A 9 2.79 -2.37 -7.99
C LEU A 9 2.88 -2.83 -6.54
N ARG A 10 2.57 -1.96 -5.58
CA ARG A 10 2.63 -2.31 -4.16
C ARG A 10 1.54 -3.30 -3.79
N GLU A 11 0.29 -2.94 -4.02
CA GLU A 11 -0.85 -3.75 -3.62
C GLU A 11 -0.87 -5.08 -4.39
N GLY A 12 -0.53 -5.03 -5.68
CA GLY A 12 -0.32 -6.23 -6.48
C GLY A 12 0.82 -7.10 -5.96
N LEU A 13 1.89 -6.52 -5.42
CA LEU A 13 3.03 -7.29 -4.92
C LEU A 13 2.68 -7.95 -3.58
N GLU A 14 1.96 -7.26 -2.70
CA GLU A 14 1.41 -7.85 -1.47
C GLU A 14 0.49 -9.04 -1.79
N ALA A 15 -0.49 -8.84 -2.68
CA ALA A 15 -1.36 -9.92 -3.14
C ALA A 15 -0.58 -11.08 -3.78
N SER A 16 0.38 -10.78 -4.66
CA SER A 16 1.20 -11.80 -5.33
C SER A 16 2.07 -12.61 -4.36
N LEU A 17 2.59 -11.98 -3.31
CA LEU A 17 3.37 -12.66 -2.28
C LEU A 17 2.51 -13.60 -1.45
N VAL A 18 1.32 -13.15 -1.02
CA VAL A 18 0.37 -14.01 -0.32
C VAL A 18 0.01 -15.23 -1.17
N VAL A 19 -0.34 -15.00 -2.44
CA VAL A 19 -0.68 -16.08 -3.39
C VAL A 19 0.51 -17.02 -3.60
N CYS A 20 1.72 -16.48 -3.79
CA CYS A 20 2.94 -17.27 -3.93
C CYS A 20 3.19 -18.16 -2.70
N ILE A 21 3.00 -17.64 -1.50
CA ILE A 21 3.20 -18.40 -0.25
C ILE A 21 2.17 -19.51 -0.12
N LEU A 22 0.90 -19.22 -0.38
CA LEU A 22 -0.18 -20.22 -0.35
C LEU A 22 0.08 -21.34 -1.36
N ILE A 23 0.46 -21.00 -2.60
CA ILE A 23 0.78 -21.98 -3.64
C ILE A 23 2.03 -22.78 -3.27
N ALA A 24 3.12 -22.13 -2.87
CA ALA A 24 4.36 -22.81 -2.49
C ALA A 24 4.14 -23.81 -1.36
N TYR A 25 3.27 -23.45 -0.41
CA TYR A 25 2.93 -24.31 0.70
C TYR A 25 2.06 -25.50 0.31
N LEU A 26 1.03 -25.32 -0.52
CA LEU A 26 0.22 -26.41 -1.07
C LEU A 26 1.05 -27.38 -1.90
N VAL A 27 2.01 -26.86 -2.67
CA VAL A 27 2.96 -27.67 -3.44
C VAL A 27 3.92 -28.43 -2.53
N LYS A 28 4.42 -27.81 -1.46
CA LYS A 28 5.34 -28.43 -0.49
C LYS A 28 4.67 -29.53 0.35
N THR A 29 3.37 -29.41 0.61
CA THR A 29 2.58 -30.35 1.42
C THR A 29 1.88 -31.41 0.58
N ASP A 30 2.22 -31.50 -0.72
CA ASP A 30 1.65 -32.40 -1.72
C ASP A 30 0.13 -32.33 -1.88
N ARG A 31 -0.51 -31.26 -1.39
CA ARG A 31 -1.95 -31.00 -1.51
C ARG A 31 -2.29 -30.21 -2.77
N ARG A 32 -1.85 -30.72 -3.92
CA ARG A 32 -2.10 -30.08 -5.23
C ARG A 32 -3.59 -29.99 -5.58
N ASP A 33 -4.41 -30.90 -5.03
CA ASP A 33 -5.86 -30.89 -5.22
C ASP A 33 -6.53 -29.62 -4.68
N ALA A 34 -5.96 -28.99 -3.65
CA ALA A 34 -6.46 -27.74 -3.08
C ALA A 34 -6.08 -26.50 -3.89
N LEU A 35 -5.22 -26.61 -4.91
CA LEU A 35 -4.85 -25.47 -5.76
C LEU A 35 -6.05 -24.95 -6.56
N LYS A 36 -6.87 -25.84 -7.14
CA LYS A 36 -8.05 -25.44 -7.93
C LYS A 36 -9.05 -24.63 -7.08
N PRO A 37 -9.47 -25.08 -5.88
CA PRO A 37 -10.29 -24.26 -4.99
C PRO A 37 -9.65 -22.92 -4.64
N VAL A 38 -8.34 -22.86 -4.35
CA VAL A 38 -7.68 -21.59 -4.04
C VAL A 38 -7.75 -20.60 -5.21
N TRP A 39 -7.54 -21.06 -6.44
CA TRP A 39 -7.74 -20.24 -7.63
C TRP A 39 -9.17 -19.75 -7.79
N THR A 40 -10.18 -20.55 -7.42
CA THR A 40 -11.57 -20.06 -7.41
C THR A 40 -11.79 -18.95 -6.38
N GLY A 41 -11.22 -19.07 -5.17
CA GLY A 41 -11.28 -18.00 -4.17
C GLY A 41 -10.62 -16.70 -4.65
N ILE A 42 -9.44 -16.80 -5.27
CA ILE A 42 -8.74 -15.65 -5.86
C ILE A 42 -9.56 -15.03 -7.00
N GLY A 43 -10.14 -15.86 -7.88
CA GLY A 43 -10.98 -15.40 -8.99
C GLY A 43 -12.23 -14.65 -8.51
N VAL A 44 -12.92 -15.15 -7.48
CA VAL A 44 -14.07 -14.49 -6.88
C VAL A 44 -13.67 -13.16 -6.23
N ALA A 45 -12.54 -13.13 -5.52
CA ALA A 45 -12.02 -11.89 -4.94
C ALA A 45 -11.71 -10.81 -6.00
N LEU A 46 -11.08 -11.20 -7.12
CA LEU A 46 -10.81 -10.31 -8.25
C LEU A 46 -12.09 -9.76 -8.88
N VAL A 47 -13.09 -10.61 -9.10
CA VAL A 47 -14.39 -10.19 -9.65
C VAL A 47 -15.09 -9.21 -8.71
N LEU A 48 -15.07 -9.45 -7.40
CA LEU A 48 -15.64 -8.52 -6.42
C LEU A 48 -14.89 -7.19 -6.37
N ALA A 49 -13.56 -7.21 -6.41
CA ALA A 49 -12.76 -5.99 -6.42
C ALA A 49 -13.01 -5.14 -7.68
N LEU A 50 -13.07 -5.78 -8.85
CA LEU A 50 -13.41 -5.11 -10.11
C LEU A 50 -14.85 -4.59 -10.09
N GLY A 51 -15.81 -5.40 -9.63
CA GLY A 51 -17.21 -5.01 -9.48
C GLY A 51 -17.38 -3.82 -8.55
N PHE A 52 -16.64 -3.78 -7.45
CA PHE A 52 -16.61 -2.66 -6.53
C PHE A 52 -16.04 -1.38 -7.18
N GLY A 53 -14.93 -1.49 -7.92
CA GLY A 53 -14.38 -0.36 -8.68
C GLY A 53 -15.36 0.16 -9.74
N CYS A 54 -16.02 -0.73 -10.47
CA CYS A 54 -17.09 -0.36 -11.42
C CYS A 54 -18.27 0.32 -10.73
N ALA A 55 -18.70 -0.20 -9.57
CA ALA A 55 -19.81 0.38 -8.81
C ALA A 55 -19.49 1.79 -8.31
N LEU A 56 -18.25 2.07 -7.90
CA LEU A 56 -17.80 3.42 -7.55
C LEU A 56 -17.81 4.34 -8.75
N GLU A 57 -17.28 3.89 -9.89
CA GLU A 57 -17.23 4.68 -11.11
C GLU A 57 -18.63 5.04 -11.61
N PHE A 58 -19.46 4.03 -11.88
CA PHE A 58 -20.79 4.25 -12.43
C PHE A 58 -21.75 4.88 -11.41
N GLY A 59 -21.67 4.50 -10.13
CA GLY A 59 -22.51 5.08 -9.08
C GLY A 59 -22.20 6.57 -8.85
N SER A 60 -20.96 7.00 -9.07
CA SER A 60 -20.59 8.41 -8.93
C SER A 60 -21.09 9.30 -10.08
N GLN A 61 -21.39 8.74 -11.25
CA GLN A 61 -21.86 9.51 -12.42
C GLN A 61 -23.32 9.96 -12.31
N GLU A 62 -24.13 9.34 -11.45
CA GLU A 62 -25.53 9.74 -11.22
C GLU A 62 -25.68 10.90 -10.22
N LEU A 63 -24.58 11.35 -9.62
CA LEU A 63 -24.58 12.38 -8.58
C LEU A 63 -24.46 13.79 -9.17
N THR A 64 -24.93 14.78 -8.42
CA THR A 64 -24.70 16.19 -8.76
C THR A 64 -23.21 16.53 -8.66
N PHE A 65 -22.75 17.56 -9.39
CA PHE A 65 -21.36 18.00 -9.36
C PHE A 65 -20.85 18.22 -7.92
N GLU A 66 -21.61 18.94 -7.09
CA GLU A 66 -21.26 19.21 -5.69
C GLU A 66 -21.15 17.92 -4.84
N ALA A 67 -22.03 16.94 -5.06
CA ALA A 67 -21.97 15.66 -4.36
C ALA A 67 -20.81 14.79 -4.85
N GLN A 68 -20.47 14.87 -6.14
CA GLN A 68 -19.32 14.17 -6.71
C GLN A 68 -18.01 14.72 -6.14
N GLU A 69 -17.86 16.04 -6.05
CA GLU A 69 -16.68 16.68 -5.44
C GLU A 69 -16.60 16.39 -3.93
N ALA A 70 -17.73 16.42 -3.20
CA ALA A 70 -17.74 16.05 -1.78
C ALA A 70 -17.32 14.59 -1.54
N LEU A 71 -17.78 13.66 -2.40
CA LEU A 71 -17.36 12.26 -2.35
C LEU A 71 -15.90 12.09 -2.74
N GLY A 72 -15.43 12.75 -3.81
CA GLY A 72 -14.04 12.73 -4.26
C GLY A 72 -13.07 13.21 -3.17
N GLY A 73 -13.38 14.35 -2.56
CA GLY A 73 -12.58 14.93 -1.47
C GLY A 73 -12.56 14.06 -0.20
N SER A 74 -13.73 13.55 0.22
CA SER A 74 -13.82 12.68 1.40
C SER A 74 -13.15 11.32 1.21
N LEU A 75 -13.33 10.69 0.05
CA LEU A 75 -12.63 9.44 -0.30
C LEU A 75 -11.13 9.65 -0.43
N SER A 76 -10.67 10.82 -0.91
CA SER A 76 -9.24 11.16 -0.97
C SER A 76 -8.62 11.28 0.43
N LEU A 77 -9.31 11.89 1.39
CA LEU A 77 -8.89 11.93 2.80
C LEU A 77 -8.80 10.52 3.40
N ILE A 78 -9.82 9.69 3.19
CA ILE A 78 -9.83 8.29 3.65
C ILE A 78 -8.68 7.53 3.01
N ALA A 79 -8.48 7.69 1.70
CA ALA A 79 -7.41 7.06 0.95
C ALA A 79 -6.03 7.43 1.53
N VAL A 80 -5.77 8.71 1.76
CA VAL A 80 -4.48 9.15 2.34
C VAL A 80 -4.29 8.57 3.74
N GLY A 81 -5.33 8.52 4.58
CA GLY A 81 -5.28 7.87 5.88
C GLY A 81 -4.90 6.38 5.79
N LEU A 82 -5.55 5.64 4.89
CA LEU A 82 -5.29 4.21 4.65
C LEU A 82 -3.89 3.98 4.07
N VAL A 83 -3.46 4.76 3.07
CA VAL A 83 -2.10 4.67 2.49
C VAL A 83 -1.07 4.92 3.59
N THR A 84 -1.22 5.99 4.38
CA THR A 84 -0.28 6.33 5.45
C THR A 84 -0.20 5.19 6.46
N TRP A 85 -1.35 4.73 6.96
CA TRP A 85 -1.42 3.60 7.89
C TRP A 85 -0.67 2.39 7.34
N MET A 86 -0.94 2.03 6.08
CA MET A 86 -0.38 0.83 5.50
C MET A 86 1.12 0.97 5.18
N VAL A 87 1.59 2.14 4.78
CA VAL A 87 3.02 2.43 4.55
C VAL A 87 3.82 2.24 5.85
N PHE A 88 3.30 2.71 6.98
CA PHE A 88 3.93 2.48 8.29
C PHE A 88 3.77 1.03 8.78
N TRP A 89 2.62 0.41 8.52
CA TRP A 89 2.37 -0.98 8.89
C TRP A 89 3.32 -1.94 8.17
N MET A 90 3.46 -1.83 6.85
CA MET A 90 4.39 -2.63 6.06
C MET A 90 5.83 -2.44 6.49
N ARG A 91 6.25 -1.19 6.76
CA ARG A 91 7.61 -0.91 7.24
C ARG A 91 7.96 -1.71 8.49
N ARG A 92 6.98 -1.95 9.36
CA ARG A 92 7.12 -2.78 10.57
C ARG A 92 7.09 -4.27 10.25
N THR A 93 6.17 -4.71 9.38
CA THR A 93 5.91 -6.12 9.05
C THR A 93 6.92 -6.73 8.07
N ALA A 94 7.54 -5.93 7.20
CA ALA A 94 8.44 -6.39 6.13
C ALA A 94 9.65 -7.22 6.64
N ARG A 95 10.05 -7.02 7.90
CA ARG A 95 11.15 -7.78 8.54
C ARG A 95 10.73 -9.15 9.08
N HIS A 96 9.45 -9.35 9.34
CA HIS A 96 8.91 -10.56 9.97
C HIS A 96 8.04 -11.42 9.05
N LEU A 97 7.70 -10.93 7.84
CA LEU A 97 6.93 -11.65 6.82
C LEU A 97 7.33 -13.13 6.71
N LYS A 98 8.62 -13.43 6.55
CA LYS A 98 9.08 -14.82 6.36
C LYS A 98 8.78 -15.76 7.54
N ALA A 99 8.80 -15.24 8.77
CA ALA A 99 8.62 -16.02 10.00
C ALA A 99 7.14 -16.11 10.44
N GLU A 100 6.40 -15.01 10.34
CA GLU A 100 4.98 -14.97 10.72
C GLU A 100 4.11 -15.77 9.74
N LEU A 101 4.50 -15.82 8.47
CA LEU A 101 3.81 -16.57 7.43
C LEU A 101 4.00 -18.08 7.56
N HIS A 102 5.16 -18.57 8.01
CA HIS A 102 5.32 -20.01 8.29
C HIS A 102 4.38 -20.48 9.41
N GLY A 103 4.23 -19.71 10.49
CA GLY A 103 3.38 -20.09 11.63
C GLY A 103 1.88 -20.07 11.34
N LYS A 104 1.38 -19.11 10.54
CA LYS A 104 -0.04 -19.01 10.19
C LYS A 104 -0.49 -20.08 9.19
N LEU A 105 0.39 -20.52 8.30
CA LEU A 105 0.06 -21.58 7.34
C LEU A 105 -0.05 -22.96 7.99
N ASP A 106 0.78 -23.27 8.99
CA ASP A 106 0.68 -24.53 9.74
C ASP A 106 -0.64 -24.64 10.53
N ALA A 107 -1.18 -23.52 11.01
CA ALA A 107 -2.49 -23.48 11.66
C ALA A 107 -3.65 -23.65 10.65
N ALA A 108 -3.54 -23.08 9.45
CA ALA A 108 -4.60 -23.15 8.43
C ALA A 108 -4.81 -24.57 7.86
N LEU A 109 -3.78 -25.42 7.82
CA LEU A 109 -3.94 -26.82 7.40
C LEU A 109 -4.83 -27.64 8.31
N GLN A 110 -4.84 -27.32 9.61
CA GLN A 110 -5.65 -28.04 10.57
C GLN A 110 -7.16 -27.77 10.35
N MET A 111 -7.52 -26.69 9.64
CA MET A 111 -8.91 -26.30 9.36
C MET A 111 -9.46 -26.75 7.98
N GLY A 112 -8.63 -27.34 7.11
CA GLY A 112 -9.08 -27.93 5.83
C GLY A 112 -9.14 -26.99 4.61
N THR A 113 -9.53 -27.53 3.45
CA THR A 113 -9.48 -26.84 2.14
C THR A 113 -10.36 -25.59 2.08
N GLY A 114 -11.52 -25.57 2.76
CA GLY A 114 -12.39 -24.39 2.82
C GLY A 114 -11.74 -23.18 3.50
N ALA A 115 -10.97 -23.41 4.56
CA ALA A 115 -10.23 -22.37 5.25
C ALA A 115 -9.12 -21.76 4.38
N LEU A 116 -8.46 -22.58 3.55
CA LEU A 116 -7.46 -22.12 2.59
C LEU A 116 -8.09 -21.23 1.50
N VAL A 117 -9.25 -21.63 0.97
CA VAL A 117 -10.01 -20.81 0.00
C VAL A 117 -10.44 -19.49 0.63
N ALA A 118 -11.02 -19.52 1.82
CA ALA A 118 -11.44 -18.32 2.54
C ALA A 118 -10.25 -17.40 2.84
N THR A 119 -9.10 -17.96 3.23
CA THR A 119 -7.89 -17.17 3.49
C THR A 119 -7.37 -16.50 2.22
N ALA A 120 -7.31 -17.24 1.10
CA ALA A 120 -6.90 -16.69 -0.19
C ALA A 120 -7.86 -15.60 -0.68
N PHE A 121 -9.17 -15.86 -0.57
CA PHE A 121 -10.24 -14.92 -0.91
C PHE A 121 -10.16 -13.65 -0.08
N LEU A 122 -10.09 -13.75 1.25
CA LEU A 122 -10.07 -12.60 2.15
C LEU A 122 -8.79 -11.78 1.98
N ALA A 123 -7.64 -12.44 1.81
CA ALA A 123 -6.39 -11.74 1.61
C ALA A 123 -6.38 -10.99 0.27
N VAL A 124 -6.66 -11.66 -0.85
CA VAL A 124 -6.68 -11.01 -2.17
C VAL A 124 -7.83 -10.01 -2.29
N GLY A 125 -8.99 -10.32 -1.72
CA GLY A 125 -10.17 -9.47 -1.76
C GLY A 125 -9.95 -8.15 -1.03
N ARG A 126 -9.30 -8.18 0.13
CA ARG A 126 -8.90 -6.97 0.85
C ARG A 126 -7.97 -6.10 0.00
N GLU A 127 -6.86 -6.67 -0.48
CA GLU A 127 -5.89 -5.91 -1.29
C GLU A 127 -6.54 -5.38 -2.58
N GLY A 128 -7.44 -6.16 -3.19
CA GLY A 128 -8.18 -5.78 -4.38
C GLY A 128 -9.15 -4.62 -4.15
N LEU A 129 -9.90 -4.63 -3.04
CA LEU A 129 -10.81 -3.54 -2.65
C LEU A 129 -10.04 -2.25 -2.34
N GLU A 130 -8.93 -2.37 -1.59
CA GLU A 130 -8.04 -1.23 -1.32
C GLU A 130 -7.46 -0.65 -2.61
N THR A 131 -6.98 -1.51 -3.52
CA THR A 131 -6.49 -1.10 -4.85
C THR A 131 -7.58 -0.36 -5.64
N ALA A 132 -8.81 -0.88 -5.66
CA ALA A 132 -9.92 -0.25 -6.37
C ALA A 132 -10.24 1.14 -5.81
N LEU A 133 -10.26 1.29 -4.48
CA LEU A 133 -10.45 2.60 -3.82
C LEU A 133 -9.35 3.59 -4.18
N PHE A 134 -8.08 3.18 -4.07
CA PHE A 134 -6.94 4.07 -4.32
C PHE A 134 -6.83 4.48 -5.78
N VAL A 135 -7.06 3.54 -6.71
CA VAL A 135 -7.05 3.85 -8.13
C VAL A 135 -8.18 4.82 -8.46
N TRP A 136 -9.39 4.59 -7.95
CA TRP A 136 -10.53 5.48 -8.20
C TRP A 136 -10.27 6.91 -7.69
N THR A 137 -9.81 7.08 -6.45
CA THR A 137 -9.49 8.41 -5.91
C THR A 137 -8.33 9.07 -6.64
N SER A 138 -7.30 8.32 -7.01
CA SER A 138 -6.19 8.87 -7.78
C SER A 138 -6.56 9.21 -9.23
N VAL A 139 -7.51 8.50 -9.85
CA VAL A 139 -8.03 8.83 -11.19
C VAL A 139 -8.78 10.16 -11.14
N ARG A 140 -9.67 10.31 -10.15
CA ARG A 140 -10.40 11.57 -9.88
C ARG A 140 -9.42 12.71 -9.67
N ALA A 141 -8.42 12.48 -8.82
CA ALA A 141 -7.38 13.46 -8.53
C ALA A 141 -6.48 13.85 -9.69
N ALA A 142 -6.42 13.05 -10.77
CA ALA A 142 -5.67 13.42 -11.96
C ALA A 142 -6.46 14.37 -12.88
N GLY A 143 -7.78 14.50 -12.73
CA GLY A 143 -8.63 15.51 -13.38
C GLY A 143 -8.78 15.40 -14.92
N ASP A 144 -8.17 14.42 -15.58
CA ASP A 144 -7.99 14.47 -17.04
C ASP A 144 -8.95 13.57 -17.86
N GLY A 145 -9.91 12.87 -17.24
CA GLY A 145 -10.92 12.02 -17.92
C GLY A 145 -10.35 10.93 -18.86
N THR A 146 -9.03 10.76 -18.88
CA THR A 146 -8.33 9.89 -19.81
C THR A 146 -8.10 8.53 -19.16
N PRO A 147 -8.12 7.41 -19.92
CA PRO A 147 -7.87 6.06 -19.39
C PRO A 147 -6.43 5.82 -18.91
N ARG A 148 -5.62 6.88 -18.90
CA ARG A 148 -4.21 6.88 -18.55
C ARG A 148 -3.99 6.29 -17.14
N PRO A 149 -4.57 6.82 -16.04
CA PRO A 149 -4.42 6.25 -14.70
C PRO A 149 -4.63 4.74 -14.58
N LEU A 150 -5.64 4.17 -15.28
CA LEU A 150 -5.91 2.73 -15.30
C LEU A 150 -4.75 1.93 -15.89
N ILE A 151 -4.15 2.42 -16.98
CA ILE A 151 -2.98 1.77 -17.62
C ILE A 151 -1.81 1.75 -16.63
N GLY A 152 -1.61 2.83 -15.88
CA GLY A 152 -0.60 2.90 -14.81
C GLY A 152 -0.79 1.79 -13.77
N ALA A 153 -2.00 1.69 -13.20
CA ALA A 153 -2.34 0.66 -12.23
C ALA A 153 -2.17 -0.76 -12.79
N ALA A 154 -2.66 -1.00 -14.01
CA ALA A 154 -2.54 -2.29 -14.69
C ALA A 154 -1.08 -2.69 -14.93
N LEU A 155 -0.21 -1.76 -15.34
CA LEU A 155 1.23 -2.00 -15.50
C LEU A 155 1.90 -2.29 -14.15
N GLY A 156 1.47 -1.62 -13.08
CA GLY A 156 1.94 -1.89 -11.72
C GLY A 156 1.60 -3.32 -11.29
N ILE A 157 0.33 -3.71 -11.43
CA ILE A 157 -0.14 -5.07 -11.13
C ILE A 157 0.57 -6.11 -11.99
N ALA A 158 0.73 -5.86 -13.29
CA ALA A 158 1.44 -6.77 -14.18
C ALA A 158 2.90 -6.97 -13.74
N THR A 159 3.59 -5.87 -13.37
CA THR A 159 4.95 -5.93 -12.83
C THR A 159 4.98 -6.74 -11.53
N ALA A 160 4.01 -6.53 -10.64
CA ALA A 160 3.90 -7.27 -9.39
C ALA A 160 3.70 -8.78 -9.60
N VAL A 161 2.85 -9.18 -10.55
CA VAL A 161 2.64 -10.60 -10.91
C VAL A 161 3.94 -11.22 -11.42
N VAL A 162 4.69 -10.51 -12.28
CA VAL A 162 5.99 -10.97 -12.78
C VAL A 162 7.00 -11.13 -11.63
N LEU A 163 7.07 -10.15 -10.73
CA LEU A 163 7.95 -10.22 -9.55
C LEU A 163 7.55 -11.38 -8.64
N GLY A 164 6.27 -11.56 -8.34
CA GLY A 164 5.75 -12.68 -7.56
C GLY A 164 6.08 -14.04 -8.17
N TRP A 165 5.95 -14.18 -9.50
CA TRP A 165 6.34 -15.39 -10.21
C TRP A 165 7.86 -15.66 -10.14
N LEU A 166 8.69 -14.62 -10.29
CA LEU A 166 10.14 -14.73 -10.14
C LEU A 166 10.55 -15.08 -8.70
N PHE A 167 9.81 -14.60 -7.70
CA PHE A 167 9.95 -15.01 -6.30
C PHE A 167 9.63 -16.49 -6.11
N TYR A 168 8.51 -16.96 -6.65
CA TYR A 168 8.15 -18.39 -6.61
C TYR A 168 9.24 -19.28 -7.21
N ARG A 169 9.85 -18.84 -8.32
CA ARG A 169 10.93 -19.56 -9.00
C ARG A 169 12.28 -19.50 -8.26
N GLY A 170 12.37 -18.74 -7.16
CA GLY A 170 13.60 -18.56 -6.38
C GLY A 170 14.68 -17.73 -7.09
N ALA A 171 14.34 -17.07 -8.20
CA ALA A 171 15.29 -16.35 -9.05
C ALA A 171 15.65 -14.95 -8.50
N LEU A 172 14.81 -14.38 -7.63
CA LEU A 172 15.02 -13.04 -7.05
C LEU A 172 15.39 -13.11 -5.57
N ARG A 173 16.59 -12.61 -5.25
CA ARG A 173 17.01 -12.28 -3.88
C ARG A 173 16.92 -10.77 -3.64
N ILE A 174 15.71 -10.21 -3.78
CA ILE A 174 15.47 -8.78 -3.52
C ILE A 174 15.30 -8.56 -2.01
N ASN A 175 15.93 -7.51 -1.49
CA ASN A 175 15.66 -7.04 -0.13
C ASN A 175 14.31 -6.30 -0.11
N LEU A 176 13.25 -7.03 0.22
CA LEU A 176 11.87 -6.52 0.31
C LEU A 176 11.76 -5.28 1.18
N ALA A 177 12.50 -5.23 2.30
CA ALA A 177 12.49 -4.07 3.18
C ALA A 177 13.00 -2.81 2.46
N LYS A 178 14.09 -2.92 1.67
CA LYS A 178 14.58 -1.79 0.86
C LYS A 178 13.60 -1.40 -0.24
N PHE A 179 13.05 -2.38 -0.95
CA PHE A 179 12.06 -2.14 -2.00
C PHE A 179 10.86 -1.35 -1.47
N PHE A 180 10.23 -1.84 -0.39
CA PHE A 180 9.09 -1.18 0.24
C PHE A 180 9.44 0.15 0.91
N THR A 181 10.67 0.34 1.36
CA THR A 181 11.10 1.66 1.87
C THR A 181 11.15 2.68 0.73
N TRP A 182 11.70 2.32 -0.43
CA TRP A 182 11.75 3.23 -1.58
C TRP A 182 10.37 3.50 -2.17
N THR A 183 9.59 2.46 -2.44
CA THR A 183 8.24 2.62 -3.01
C THR A 183 7.29 3.28 -2.02
N GLY A 184 7.38 2.96 -0.73
CA GLY A 184 6.62 3.61 0.34
C GLY A 184 6.96 5.10 0.49
N GLY A 185 8.25 5.47 0.39
CA GLY A 185 8.67 6.87 0.41
C GLY A 185 8.11 7.67 -0.76
N MET A 186 8.15 7.10 -1.97
CA MET A 186 7.52 7.70 -3.15
C MET A 186 5.99 7.83 -2.98
N LEU A 187 5.34 6.81 -2.41
CA LEU A 187 3.90 6.84 -2.12
C LEU A 187 3.51 7.92 -1.12
N VAL A 188 4.35 8.25 -0.13
CA VAL A 188 4.11 9.38 0.78
C VAL A 188 4.06 10.70 0.02
N VAL A 189 4.93 10.89 -0.98
CA VAL A 189 4.90 12.11 -1.82
C VAL A 189 3.63 12.17 -2.66
N VAL A 190 3.25 11.04 -3.27
CA VAL A 190 2.00 10.91 -4.03
C VAL A 190 0.78 11.18 -3.15
N ALA A 191 0.75 10.60 -1.95
CA ALA A 191 -0.34 10.76 -0.99
C ALA A 191 -0.48 12.21 -0.53
N ALA A 192 0.63 12.95 -0.40
CA ALA A 192 0.58 14.38 -0.13
C ALA A 192 -0.15 15.15 -1.25
N GLY A 193 0.13 14.80 -2.50
CA GLY A 193 -0.56 15.35 -3.66
C GLY A 193 -2.06 15.03 -3.68
N VAL A 194 -2.42 13.75 -3.48
CA VAL A 194 -3.83 13.32 -3.39
C VAL A 194 -4.55 14.01 -2.23
N LEU A 195 -3.87 14.26 -1.11
CA LEU A 195 -4.43 15.00 0.02
C LEU A 195 -4.73 16.46 -0.35
N ALA A 196 -3.77 17.14 -0.97
CA ALA A 196 -3.94 18.51 -1.43
C ALA A 196 -5.13 18.62 -2.39
N TYR A 197 -5.21 17.70 -3.36
CA TYR A 197 -6.33 17.61 -4.29
C TYR A 197 -7.66 17.31 -3.56
N GLY A 198 -7.68 16.39 -2.60
CA GLY A 198 -8.90 16.12 -1.84
C GLY A 198 -9.44 17.35 -1.10
N PHE A 199 -8.56 18.22 -0.60
CA PHE A 199 -8.98 19.51 -0.05
C PHE A 199 -9.46 20.49 -1.12
N HIS A 200 -8.93 20.43 -2.35
CA HIS A 200 -9.44 21.20 -3.47
C HIS A 200 -10.89 20.81 -3.81
N ASP A 201 -11.19 19.51 -3.95
CA ASP A 201 -12.55 19.02 -4.19
C ASP A 201 -13.52 19.45 -3.08
N LEU A 202 -13.07 19.40 -1.81
CA LEU A 202 -13.87 19.89 -0.69
C LEU A 202 -14.11 21.41 -0.74
N GLN A 203 -13.17 22.18 -1.32
CA GLN A 203 -13.37 23.60 -1.58
C GLN A 203 -14.37 23.84 -2.72
N GLU A 204 -14.33 23.03 -3.79
CA GLU A 204 -15.29 23.08 -4.89
C GLU A 204 -16.70 22.67 -4.46
N ALA A 205 -16.80 21.68 -3.58
CA ALA A 205 -18.04 21.25 -2.94
C ALA A 205 -18.57 22.24 -1.89
N ARG A 206 -17.93 23.40 -1.70
CA ARG A 206 -18.28 24.44 -0.71
C ARG A 206 -18.27 23.98 0.75
N TRP A 207 -17.66 22.83 1.05
CA TRP A 207 -17.48 22.35 2.43
C TRP A 207 -16.35 23.08 3.14
N VAL A 208 -15.35 23.57 2.38
CA VAL A 208 -14.19 24.29 2.89
C VAL A 208 -14.02 25.62 2.16
N PRO A 209 -13.83 26.76 2.85
CA PRO A 209 -13.62 28.05 2.19
C PRO A 209 -12.21 28.18 1.59
N GLY A 210 -12.01 29.21 0.74
CA GLY A 210 -10.67 29.61 0.27
C GLY A 210 -10.29 29.19 -1.15
N LEU A 211 -11.26 28.81 -1.98
CA LEU A 211 -11.03 28.47 -3.40
C LEU A 211 -10.39 29.63 -4.19
N SER A 212 -10.71 30.88 -3.84
CA SER A 212 -10.16 32.09 -4.50
C SER A 212 -8.80 32.54 -3.94
N ASN A 213 -8.32 31.94 -2.84
CA ASN A 213 -7.07 32.33 -2.18
C ASN A 213 -5.90 31.48 -2.72
N LYS A 214 -5.43 31.82 -3.92
CA LYS A 214 -4.28 31.17 -4.57
C LYS A 214 -2.99 31.48 -3.80
N ALA A 215 -2.15 30.47 -3.58
CA ALA A 215 -0.84 30.65 -2.97
C ALA A 215 0.16 31.29 -3.94
N PHE A 216 0.15 30.80 -5.16
CA PHE A 216 0.92 31.28 -6.30
C PHE A 216 0.23 30.79 -7.57
N ASP A 217 0.45 31.48 -8.69
CA ASP A 217 0.02 31.05 -10.01
C ASP A 217 1.25 31.08 -10.91
N ILE A 218 1.76 29.90 -11.27
CA ILE A 218 2.91 29.75 -12.17
C ILE A 218 2.52 29.07 -13.48
N SER A 219 1.23 29.11 -13.82
CA SER A 219 0.67 28.52 -15.05
C SER A 219 1.31 29.11 -16.32
N ASP A 220 1.80 30.35 -16.25
CA ASP A 220 2.52 31.00 -17.35
C ASP A 220 3.92 30.40 -17.60
N THR A 221 4.54 29.78 -16.58
CA THR A 221 5.88 29.18 -16.69
C THR A 221 5.81 27.65 -16.84
N ILE A 222 4.83 27.02 -16.18
CA ILE A 222 4.55 25.59 -16.28
C ILE A 222 3.17 25.43 -16.91
N ASP A 223 3.16 25.32 -18.23
CA ASP A 223 1.93 25.06 -18.96
C ASP A 223 1.35 23.70 -18.51
N PRO A 224 0.13 23.66 -17.94
CA PRO A 224 -0.50 22.41 -17.51
C PRO A 224 -0.65 21.38 -18.64
N SER A 225 -0.77 21.85 -19.88
CA SER A 225 -0.92 21.02 -21.08
C SER A 225 0.41 20.48 -21.62
N SER A 226 1.54 20.98 -21.12
CA SER A 226 2.86 20.49 -21.50
C SER A 226 3.09 19.06 -21.02
N TRP A 227 3.97 18.32 -21.71
CA TRP A 227 4.29 16.94 -21.34
C TRP A 227 4.86 16.83 -19.92
N TYR A 228 5.63 17.83 -19.46
CA TYR A 228 6.23 17.86 -18.13
C TYR A 228 5.22 18.34 -17.06
N GLY A 229 4.33 19.28 -17.39
CA GLY A 229 3.22 19.69 -16.52
C GLY A 229 2.24 18.54 -16.27
N THR A 230 1.84 17.83 -17.33
CA THR A 230 1.02 16.60 -17.22
C THR A 230 1.74 15.49 -16.44
N LEU A 231 3.07 15.38 -16.57
CA LEU A 231 3.86 14.41 -15.82
C LEU A 231 3.91 14.78 -14.33
N LEU A 232 4.16 16.05 -13.99
CA LEU A 232 4.16 16.54 -12.62
C LEU A 232 2.77 16.40 -11.97
N LYS A 233 1.70 16.77 -12.69
CA LYS A 233 0.31 16.54 -12.27
C LYS A 233 0.04 15.04 -12.06
N GLY A 234 0.43 14.20 -13.01
CA GLY A 234 0.17 12.76 -12.96
C GLY A 234 1.07 11.93 -12.02
N VAL A 235 2.17 12.51 -11.52
CA VAL A 235 3.13 11.87 -10.59
C VAL A 235 2.93 12.40 -9.16
N PHE A 236 2.84 13.72 -9.00
CA PHE A 236 2.83 14.38 -7.70
C PHE A 236 1.50 15.06 -7.37
N ASN A 237 0.50 14.95 -8.24
CA ASN A 237 -0.70 15.78 -8.17
C ASN A 237 -0.38 17.28 -8.10
N PHE A 238 0.63 17.68 -8.88
CA PHE A 238 1.08 19.06 -8.94
C PHE A 238 0.08 19.91 -9.72
N GLN A 239 -0.45 20.94 -9.06
CA GLN A 239 -1.25 22.01 -9.68
C GLN A 239 -0.37 23.27 -9.78
N PRO A 240 -0.30 23.93 -10.95
CA PRO A 240 0.47 25.18 -11.12
C PRO A 240 -0.16 26.41 -10.45
N ASP A 241 -1.43 26.33 -10.02
CA ASP A 241 -2.16 27.39 -9.33
C ASP A 241 -2.80 26.96 -7.99
N PRO A 242 -2.04 26.37 -7.05
CA PRO A 242 -2.61 25.77 -5.84
C PRO A 242 -3.11 26.85 -4.86
N THR A 243 -4.15 26.53 -4.08
CA THR A 243 -4.60 27.41 -2.99
C THR A 243 -3.64 27.38 -1.80
N VAL A 244 -3.65 28.43 -0.97
CA VAL A 244 -2.85 28.48 0.27
C VAL A 244 -3.13 27.27 1.16
N LEU A 245 -4.39 26.83 1.20
CA LEU A 245 -4.80 25.66 1.96
C LEU A 245 -4.14 24.38 1.43
N GLN A 246 -4.16 24.17 0.11
CA GLN A 246 -3.56 23.00 -0.53
C GLN A 246 -2.06 22.90 -0.23
N VAL A 247 -1.31 23.99 -0.38
CA VAL A 247 0.14 24.03 -0.08
C VAL A 247 0.41 23.76 1.40
N THR A 248 -0.41 24.34 2.28
CA THR A 248 -0.27 24.18 3.73
C THR A 248 -0.50 22.73 4.14
N VAL A 249 -1.60 22.12 3.69
CA VAL A 249 -1.93 20.72 3.98
C VAL A 249 -0.87 19.78 3.39
N TRP A 250 -0.41 20.04 2.16
CA TRP A 250 0.65 19.27 1.52
C TRP A 250 1.93 19.28 2.35
N LEU A 251 2.40 20.44 2.81
CA LEU A 251 3.60 20.55 3.65
C LEU A 251 3.41 19.89 5.02
N LEU A 252 2.27 20.13 5.68
CA LEU A 252 1.94 19.58 7.00
C LEU A 252 1.81 18.06 6.99
N TYR A 253 1.42 17.47 5.87
CA TYR A 253 1.40 16.03 5.70
C TYR A 253 2.77 15.49 5.27
N LEU A 254 3.37 16.04 4.21
CA LEU A 254 4.58 15.51 3.60
C LEU A 254 5.77 15.52 4.56
N VAL A 255 6.05 16.67 5.18
CA VAL A 255 7.28 16.86 5.96
C VAL A 255 7.31 15.94 7.18
N PRO A 256 6.28 15.90 8.05
CA PRO A 256 6.29 15.00 9.21
C PRO A 256 6.22 13.53 8.81
N THR A 257 5.37 13.18 7.82
CA THR A 257 5.17 11.79 7.41
C THR A 257 6.45 11.21 6.80
N LEU A 258 7.11 11.96 5.91
CA LEU A 258 8.35 11.54 5.29
C LEU A 258 9.49 11.49 6.31
N ALA A 259 9.58 12.46 7.23
CA ALA A 259 10.56 12.44 8.31
C ALA A 259 10.41 11.21 9.21
N LEU A 260 9.19 10.91 9.66
CA LEU A 260 8.89 9.71 10.47
C LEU A 260 9.12 8.41 9.69
N PHE A 261 8.79 8.40 8.40
CA PHE A 261 8.96 7.24 7.53
C PHE A 261 10.43 6.96 7.20
N LEU A 262 11.28 7.98 7.14
CA LEU A 262 12.73 7.81 6.89
C LEU A 262 13.55 7.74 8.18
N ALA A 263 13.01 8.16 9.33
CA ALA A 263 13.70 8.14 10.61
C ALA A 263 14.25 6.74 10.92
N PRO A 264 15.55 6.57 11.24
CA PRO A 264 16.13 5.26 11.49
C PRO A 264 15.37 4.56 12.63
N VAL A 265 14.82 3.36 12.35
CA VAL A 265 14.12 2.54 13.34
C VAL A 265 15.15 1.93 14.29
N GLY A 266 15.65 2.73 15.23
CA GLY A 266 16.74 2.31 16.08
C GLY A 266 16.83 3.11 17.36
N PHE A 267 15.91 2.89 18.31
CA PHE A 267 16.21 3.08 19.73
C PHE A 267 15.36 2.14 20.58
N ALA A 268 15.93 0.95 20.82
CA ALA A 268 15.89 0.22 22.09
C ALA A 268 16.80 -1.02 21.97
N SER A 269 18.10 -0.80 21.72
CA SER A 269 19.09 -1.79 22.15
C SER A 269 19.18 -1.67 23.66
N GLY A 270 18.24 -2.31 24.36
CA GLY A 270 18.45 -2.66 25.75
C GLY A 270 19.58 -3.67 25.78
N LYS A 271 20.82 -3.20 25.87
CA LYS A 271 21.91 -4.00 26.43
C LYS A 271 21.53 -4.33 27.87
N GLY A 272 20.65 -5.31 28.05
CA GLY A 272 20.59 -6.08 29.28
C GLY A 272 21.95 -6.74 29.39
N LYS A 273 22.81 -6.21 30.25
CA LYS A 273 24.01 -6.89 30.70
C LYS A 273 23.57 -8.27 31.18
N VAL A 274 23.82 -9.31 30.40
CA VAL A 274 23.77 -10.68 30.89
C VAL A 274 24.84 -10.75 31.97
N LYS A 275 24.42 -10.70 33.22
CA LYS A 275 25.27 -11.00 34.36
C LYS A 275 25.57 -12.49 34.26
N THR A 276 26.78 -12.83 33.85
CA THR A 276 27.28 -14.21 33.89
C THR A 276 27.04 -14.74 35.31
N PRO A 277 26.32 -15.86 35.50
CA PRO A 277 26.22 -16.48 36.81
C PRO A 277 27.63 -16.82 37.29
N ASP A 278 27.95 -16.41 38.52
CA ASP A 278 29.19 -16.78 39.20
C ASP A 278 29.37 -18.30 39.16
N GLU A 279 30.40 -18.73 38.45
CA GLU A 279 30.86 -20.10 38.39
C GLU A 279 31.66 -20.42 39.68
N GLN A 280 31.01 -20.30 40.84
CA GLN A 280 31.58 -20.67 42.14
C GLN A 280 30.52 -21.34 43.02
N GLY A 281 30.18 -22.58 42.67
CA GLY A 281 29.26 -23.39 43.48
C GLY A 281 29.38 -24.90 43.25
N SER A 282 30.50 -25.38 42.72
CA SER A 282 30.71 -26.83 42.52
C SER A 282 32.13 -27.23 42.89
N ARG A 283 32.44 -27.16 44.19
CA ARG A 283 33.55 -27.95 44.75
C ARG A 283 33.00 -29.33 45.12
N PRO A 284 33.54 -30.43 44.56
CA PRO A 284 33.20 -31.76 45.04
C PRO A 284 33.80 -31.94 46.44
N SER A 285 32.96 -32.26 47.42
CA SER A 285 33.39 -32.75 48.72
C SER A 285 34.06 -34.11 48.50
N LYS A 286 35.39 -34.09 48.37
CA LYS A 286 36.20 -35.30 48.54
C LYS A 286 36.32 -35.55 50.05
N ALA A 287 35.68 -36.60 50.51
CA ALA A 287 36.02 -37.23 51.78
C ALA A 287 37.49 -37.70 51.76
N PRO A 288 38.19 -37.59 52.89
CA PRO A 288 39.19 -38.58 53.23
C PRO A 288 38.89 -39.27 54.56
N GLN A 289 39.14 -40.57 54.51
CA GLN A 289 39.17 -41.57 55.57
C GLN A 289 40.07 -41.15 56.76
N ALA A 290 39.58 -41.37 57.98
CA ALA A 290 40.25 -42.05 59.11
C ALA A 290 39.28 -42.10 60.29
#